data_AF-A0A7W8FP78-F1
#
_entry.id   AF-A0A7W8FP78-F1
#
_cell.length_a   1.000
_cell.length_b   1.000
_cell.length_c   1.000
_cell.angle_alpha   90.00
_cell.angle_beta   90.00
_cell.angle_gamma   90.00
#
_symmetry.space_group_name_H-M   'P 1'
#
loop_
_entity.id
_entity.type
_entity.pdbx_description
1 polymer ?
#
loop_
_entity_poly.entity_id
_entity_poly.type
_entity_poly.pdbx_seq_one_letter_code
_entity_poly.pdbx_strand_id
1 'polypeptide(L)'
;MSTRDWFEELTGFREHDYAQTQSRLRVEGDELVSTVNHAHYGIGTLSMPTLAELCSRVAIPNRGRTAVECIVGHARALHADPELRGALFQVASQFNLLEMTGPNVTPEDGVTRYAGDPTQGPACAMAAGAATIYRNYFAPSTARAGRHGRGRSMR
;
A
#
# COMPACT_ATOMS: atom_id res chain seq x y z
N MET A 1 11.86 -11.35 -8.87
CA MET A 1 11.74 -9.92 -9.17
C MET A 1 13.03 -9.25 -8.72
N SER A 2 13.73 -8.58 -9.63
CA SER A 2 14.92 -7.81 -9.25
C SER A 2 14.44 -6.65 -8.40
N THR A 3 14.87 -6.58 -7.14
CA THR A 3 14.23 -5.72 -6.15
C THR A 3 14.17 -4.25 -6.56
N ARG A 4 15.16 -3.74 -7.30
CA ARG A 4 15.26 -2.32 -7.68
C ARG A 4 14.25 -1.87 -8.73
N ASP A 5 13.70 -2.78 -9.52
CA ASP A 5 12.96 -2.42 -10.73
C ASP A 5 11.50 -2.87 -10.68
N TRP A 6 10.93 -3.23 -9.52
CA TRP A 6 9.54 -3.72 -9.42
C TRP A 6 8.53 -2.75 -10.03
N PHE A 7 8.75 -1.44 -9.90
CA PHE A 7 7.91 -0.41 -10.51
C PHE A 7 8.02 -0.44 -12.04
N GLU A 8 9.24 -0.53 -12.57
CA GLU A 8 9.52 -0.60 -14.00
C GLU A 8 9.04 -1.93 -14.60
N GLU A 9 9.15 -3.04 -13.87
CA GLU A 9 8.61 -4.35 -14.24
C GLU A 9 7.07 -4.27 -14.43
N LEU A 10 6.36 -3.55 -13.57
CA LEU A 10 4.91 -3.37 -13.69
C LEU A 10 4.55 -2.37 -14.81
N THR A 11 5.15 -1.19 -14.78
CA THR A 11 4.70 -0.03 -15.56
C THR A 11 5.42 0.14 -16.90
N GLY A 12 6.55 -0.53 -17.10
CA GLY A 12 7.37 -0.42 -18.31
C GLY A 12 8.20 0.85 -18.40
N PHE A 13 8.32 1.63 -17.32
CA PHE A 13 9.21 2.78 -17.25
C PHE A 13 9.73 3.00 -15.84
N ARG A 14 10.85 3.72 -15.71
CA ARG A 14 11.42 4.09 -14.42
C ARG A 14 10.64 5.18 -13.75
N GLU A 15 10.47 5.08 -12.44
CA GLU A 15 9.90 6.17 -11.64
C GLU A 15 10.81 7.40 -11.71
N HIS A 16 10.21 8.55 -12.00
CA HIS A 16 10.88 9.85 -12.15
C HIS A 16 10.26 10.85 -11.17
N ASP A 17 10.27 12.14 -11.50
CA ASP A 17 9.53 13.14 -10.72
C ASP A 17 8.03 12.80 -10.67
N TYR A 18 7.38 13.31 -9.62
CA TYR A 18 6.02 12.92 -9.30
C TYR A 18 5.03 13.20 -10.43
N ALA A 19 5.11 14.38 -11.06
CA ALA A 19 4.19 14.78 -12.13
C ALA A 19 4.44 13.99 -13.42
N GLN A 20 5.69 13.79 -13.81
CA GLN A 20 6.05 12.99 -14.97
C GLN A 20 5.59 11.53 -14.79
N THR A 21 5.82 10.96 -13.61
CA THR A 21 5.38 9.59 -13.29
C THR A 21 3.86 9.49 -13.34
N GLN A 22 3.14 10.40 -12.69
CA GLN A 22 1.68 10.43 -12.68
C GLN A 22 1.10 10.55 -14.10
N SER A 23 1.69 11.40 -14.96
CA SER A 23 1.21 11.60 -16.34
C SER A 23 1.29 10.35 -17.24
N ARG A 24 2.10 9.36 -16.86
CA ARG A 24 2.28 8.09 -17.58
C ARG A 24 1.38 6.97 -17.04
N LEU A 25 0.53 7.30 -16.08
CA LEU A 25 -0.39 6.38 -15.43
C LEU A 25 -1.81 6.93 -15.55
N ARG A 26 -2.78 6.03 -15.60
CA ARG A 26 -4.21 6.38 -15.54
C ARG A 26 -4.95 5.34 -14.70
N VAL A 27 -6.11 5.73 -14.19
CA VAL A 27 -7.02 4.83 -13.49
C VAL A 27 -8.26 4.65 -14.35
N GLU A 28 -8.56 3.40 -14.71
CA GLU A 28 -9.74 3.02 -15.49
C GLU A 28 -10.56 2.03 -14.66
N GLY A 29 -11.68 2.49 -14.10
CA GLY A 29 -12.47 1.67 -13.17
C GLY A 29 -11.67 1.32 -11.90
N ASP A 30 -11.44 0.03 -11.68
CA ASP A 30 -10.65 -0.54 -10.60
C ASP A 30 -9.27 -1.03 -11.05
N GLU A 31 -8.77 -0.54 -12.18
CA GLU A 31 -7.44 -0.86 -12.71
C GLU A 31 -6.53 0.38 -12.78
N LEU A 32 -5.26 0.15 -12.44
CA LEU A 32 -4.15 1.02 -12.82
C LEU A 32 -3.66 0.61 -14.20
N VAL A 33 -3.56 1.59 -15.10
CA VAL A 33 -3.09 1.38 -16.47
C VAL A 33 -1.86 2.23 -16.73
N SER A 34 -0.80 1.62 -17.23
CA SER A 34 0.36 2.34 -17.74
C SER A 34 0.14 2.74 -19.19
N THR A 35 0.41 4.01 -19.51
CA THR A 35 0.34 4.50 -20.89
C THR A 35 1.57 4.14 -21.73
N VAL A 36 2.62 3.61 -21.10
CA VAL A 36 3.89 3.27 -21.75
C VAL A 36 3.88 1.84 -22.29
N ASN A 37 3.52 0.86 -21.46
CA ASN A 37 3.48 -0.55 -21.85
C ASN A 37 2.06 -1.10 -22.04
N HIS A 38 1.03 -0.28 -21.81
CA HIS A 38 -0.38 -0.66 -21.88
C HIS A 38 -0.77 -1.80 -20.95
N ALA A 39 -0.01 -2.04 -19.87
CA ALA A 39 -0.35 -3.06 -18.88
C ALA A 39 -1.46 -2.57 -17.95
N HIS A 40 -2.33 -3.49 -17.55
CA HIS A 40 -3.48 -3.29 -16.67
C HIS A 40 -3.31 -4.11 -15.39
N TYR A 41 -3.57 -3.49 -14.24
CA TYR A 41 -3.49 -4.18 -12.96
C TYR A 41 -4.62 -3.72 -12.04
N GLY A 42 -5.35 -4.67 -11.47
CA GLY A 42 -6.35 -4.37 -10.45
C GLY A 42 -5.75 -3.66 -9.24
N ILE A 43 -6.38 -2.56 -8.81
CA ILE A 43 -6.01 -1.79 -7.62
C ILE A 43 -6.89 -2.10 -6.40
N GLY A 44 -7.97 -2.87 -6.62
CA GLY A 44 -8.95 -3.20 -5.59
C GLY A 44 -9.73 -1.98 -5.11
N THR A 45 -10.39 -2.13 -3.96
CA THR A 45 -11.24 -1.07 -3.39
C THR A 45 -10.52 -0.37 -2.24
N LEU A 46 -10.28 0.93 -2.38
CA LEU A 46 -9.84 1.78 -1.28
C LEU A 46 -11.06 2.39 -0.57
N SER A 47 -11.14 2.23 0.75
CA SER A 47 -12.08 2.97 1.59
C SER A 47 -11.40 3.43 2.88
N MET A 48 -11.83 4.57 3.40
CA MET A 48 -11.32 5.15 4.65
C MET A 48 -12.48 5.34 5.64
N PRO A 49 -13.09 4.23 6.13
CA PRO A 49 -14.17 4.34 7.11
C PRO A 49 -13.64 4.86 8.45
N THR A 50 -14.46 5.63 9.15
CA THR A 50 -14.30 5.87 10.58
C THR A 50 -14.49 4.58 11.37
N LEU A 51 -13.98 4.55 12.61
CA LEU A 51 -14.19 3.41 13.50
C LEU A 51 -15.69 3.12 13.72
N ALA A 52 -16.52 4.17 13.83
CA ALA A 52 -17.97 4.02 14.00
C ALA A 52 -18.63 3.36 12.78
N GLU A 53 -18.24 3.77 11.57
CA GLU A 53 -18.73 3.13 10.34
C GLU A 53 -18.24 1.68 10.20
N LEU A 54 -17.01 1.38 10.64
CA LEU A 54 -16.52 0.01 10.63
C LEU A 54 -17.32 -0.86 11.60
N CYS A 55 -17.56 -0.38 12.83
CA CYS A 55 -18.37 -1.07 13.83
C CYS A 55 -19.82 -1.29 13.37
N SER A 56 -20.41 -0.36 12.60
CA SER A 56 -21.78 -0.52 12.10
C SER A 56 -21.88 -1.49 10.91
N ARG A 57 -20.81 -1.64 10.12
CA ARG A 57 -20.75 -2.57 8.97
C ARG A 57 -20.46 -4.01 9.36
N VAL A 58 -19.77 -4.23 10.48
CA VAL A 58 -19.28 -5.56 10.88
C VAL A 58 -20.19 -6.18 11.93
N ALA A 59 -20.92 -7.22 11.55
CA ALA A 59 -21.45 -8.17 12.52
C ALA A 59 -20.34 -9.16 12.88
N ILE A 60 -19.88 -9.19 14.14
CA ILE A 60 -18.89 -10.18 14.58
C ILE A 60 -19.57 -11.55 14.54
N PRO A 61 -19.21 -12.43 13.59
CA PRO A 61 -19.89 -13.70 13.45
C PRO A 61 -19.48 -14.61 14.61
N ASN A 62 -20.43 -15.38 15.15
CA ASN A 62 -20.15 -16.43 16.12
C ASN A 62 -19.52 -17.62 15.37
N ARG A 63 -18.26 -17.46 14.94
CA ARG A 63 -17.50 -18.52 14.27
C ARG A 63 -16.85 -19.41 15.33
N GLY A 64 -16.66 -20.67 14.96
CA GLY A 64 -15.98 -21.67 15.78
C GLY A 64 -14.55 -21.26 16.15
N ARG A 65 -13.82 -22.15 16.82
CA ARG A 65 -12.49 -21.84 17.36
C ARG A 65 -11.53 -21.45 16.24
N THR A 66 -10.95 -20.25 16.35
CA THR A 66 -9.80 -19.82 15.54
C THR A 66 -8.51 -20.38 16.14
N ALA A 67 -7.64 -20.93 15.31
CA ALA A 67 -6.27 -21.24 15.68
C ALA A 67 -5.37 -20.04 15.34
N VAL A 68 -4.43 -19.71 16.22
CA VAL A 68 -3.46 -18.64 16.02
C VAL A 68 -2.09 -19.22 16.28
N GLU A 69 -1.17 -18.97 15.37
CA GLU A 69 0.22 -19.39 15.46
C GLU A 69 1.13 -18.18 15.19
N CYS A 70 2.28 -18.15 15.84
CA CYS A 70 3.32 -17.15 15.59
C CYS A 70 4.32 -17.73 14.60
N ILE A 71 4.46 -17.08 13.45
CA ILE A 71 5.42 -17.46 12.41
C ILE A 71 6.50 -16.38 12.32
N VAL A 72 7.76 -16.81 12.28
CA VAL A 72 8.90 -15.93 12.04
C VAL A 72 9.41 -16.17 10.63
N GLY A 73 9.43 -15.13 9.80
CA GLY A 73 9.88 -15.23 8.42
C GLY A 73 10.02 -13.89 7.71
N HIS A 74 10.56 -13.93 6.50
CA HIS A 74 10.68 -12.75 5.64
C HIS A 74 9.36 -12.51 4.90
N ALA A 75 8.76 -11.33 5.05
CA ALA A 75 7.46 -11.00 4.43
C ALA A 75 7.45 -11.21 2.90
N ARG A 76 8.56 -10.89 2.21
CA ARG A 76 8.68 -11.15 0.76
C ARG A 76 8.62 -12.64 0.43
N ALA A 77 9.21 -13.50 1.27
CA ALA A 77 9.16 -14.94 1.09
C ALA A 77 7.74 -15.48 1.35
N LEU A 78 7.06 -14.97 2.38
CA LEU A 78 5.67 -15.36 2.68
C LEU A 78 4.71 -14.97 1.55
N HIS A 79 4.89 -13.79 0.93
CA HIS A 79 4.09 -13.41 -0.25
C HIS A 79 4.36 -14.26 -1.49
N ALA A 80 5.56 -14.83 -1.61
CA ALA A 80 5.95 -15.71 -2.71
C ALA A 80 5.60 -17.18 -2.47
N ASP A 81 5.14 -17.52 -1.27
CA ASP A 81 4.83 -18.89 -0.88
C ASP A 81 3.54 -19.38 -1.57
N PRO A 82 3.61 -20.43 -2.42
CA PRO A 82 2.43 -21.00 -3.06
C PRO A 82 1.38 -21.51 -2.07
N GLU A 83 1.77 -21.92 -0.86
CA GLU A 83 0.85 -22.40 0.18
C GLU A 83 -0.01 -21.27 0.76
N LEU A 84 0.48 -20.03 0.71
CA LEU A 84 -0.23 -18.83 1.15
C LEU A 84 -1.00 -18.13 0.02
N ARG A 85 -1.13 -18.77 -1.15
CA ARG A 85 -1.86 -18.20 -2.28
C ARG A 85 -3.34 -17.96 -1.91
N GLY A 86 -3.74 -16.69 -1.95
CA GLY A 86 -5.10 -16.26 -1.58
C GLY A 86 -5.29 -16.00 -0.09
N ALA A 87 -4.24 -16.13 0.73
CA ALA A 87 -4.26 -15.71 2.12
C ALA A 87 -4.41 -14.18 2.24
N LEU A 88 -5.07 -13.74 3.32
CA LEU A 88 -5.14 -12.32 3.67
C LEU A 88 -3.89 -11.94 4.48
N PHE A 89 -3.12 -10.99 3.97
CA PHE A 89 -2.01 -10.39 4.69
C PHE A 89 -2.47 -9.08 5.33
N GLN A 90 -2.34 -8.99 6.65
CA GLN A 90 -2.60 -7.77 7.42
C GLN A 90 -1.29 -7.27 8.01
N VAL A 91 -1.04 -5.97 7.87
CA VAL A 91 0.23 -5.35 8.23
C VAL A 91 -0.06 -4.13 9.08
N ALA A 92 0.76 -3.89 10.10
CA ALA A 92 0.71 -2.67 10.87
C ALA A 92 0.96 -1.47 9.95
N SER A 93 0.09 -0.47 10.04
CA SER A 93 0.18 0.75 9.22
C SER A 93 0.13 1.98 10.12
N GLN A 94 0.77 3.06 9.67
CA GLN A 94 0.66 4.38 10.28
C GLN A 94 -0.64 5.12 9.89
N PHE A 95 -1.58 4.45 9.21
CA PHE A 95 -2.86 5.01 8.73
C PHE A 95 -2.71 6.19 7.76
N ASN A 96 -1.59 6.28 7.06
CA ASN A 96 -1.23 7.32 6.09
C ASN A 96 -1.27 6.83 4.64
N LEU A 97 -1.88 5.66 4.38
CA LEU A 97 -1.98 4.98 3.07
C LEU A 97 -0.67 4.48 2.45
N LEU A 98 0.48 5.02 2.88
CA LEU A 98 1.81 4.77 2.32
C LEU A 98 2.83 4.46 3.42
N GLU A 99 3.79 3.61 3.12
CA GLU A 99 4.90 3.36 4.03
C GLU A 99 5.97 4.45 3.93
N MET A 100 6.35 5.02 5.07
CA MET A 100 7.38 6.05 5.15
C MET A 100 8.71 5.40 5.55
N THR A 101 9.53 4.99 4.57
CA THR A 101 10.81 4.29 4.85
C THR A 101 11.92 5.21 5.40
N GLY A 102 11.56 6.40 5.89
CA GLY A 102 12.45 7.37 6.52
C GLY A 102 11.71 8.65 6.94
N PRO A 103 12.23 9.40 7.94
CA PRO A 103 11.55 10.58 8.48
C PRO A 103 11.49 11.78 7.52
N ASN A 104 12.38 11.83 6.53
CA ASN A 104 12.48 12.93 5.58
C ASN A 104 11.87 12.60 4.22
N VAL A 105 11.18 11.46 4.10
CA VAL A 105 10.64 11.04 2.82
C VAL A 105 9.16 11.34 2.71
N THR A 106 8.80 11.90 1.57
CA THR A 106 7.44 12.26 1.21
C THR A 106 6.92 11.37 0.07
N PRO A 107 5.60 11.36 -0.18
CA PRO A 107 5.02 10.65 -1.34
C PRO A 107 5.64 11.05 -2.69
N GLU A 108 6.13 12.29 -2.80
CA GLU A 108 6.77 12.83 -3.99
C GLU A 108 8.12 12.18 -4.31
N ASP A 109 8.76 11.54 -3.33
CA ASP A 109 10.00 10.77 -3.54
C ASP A 109 9.75 9.38 -4.16
N GLY A 110 8.48 9.04 -4.42
CA GLY A 110 8.09 7.81 -5.12
C GLY A 110 8.11 6.54 -4.25
N VAL A 111 7.68 5.44 -4.86
CA VAL A 111 7.48 4.15 -4.19
C VAL A 111 8.50 3.08 -4.58
N THR A 112 9.27 3.27 -5.67
CA THR A 112 10.31 2.33 -6.12
C THR A 112 11.30 2.02 -5.01
N ARG A 113 11.62 3.03 -4.17
CA ARG A 113 12.48 2.92 -2.98
C ARG A 113 12.11 1.82 -1.99
N TYR A 114 10.86 1.34 -1.98
CA TYR A 114 10.43 0.21 -1.15
C TYR A 114 11.27 -1.06 -1.41
N ALA A 115 11.85 -1.16 -2.61
CA ALA A 115 12.88 -2.12 -2.98
C ALA A 115 14.01 -2.26 -1.95
N GLY A 116 14.51 -1.11 -1.48
CA GLY A 116 15.68 -1.02 -0.62
C GLY A 116 15.37 -1.20 0.86
N ASP A 117 14.11 -1.21 1.25
CA ASP A 117 13.70 -1.40 2.63
C ASP A 117 13.33 -2.87 2.89
N PRO A 118 14.04 -3.57 3.81
CA PRO A 118 13.81 -4.97 4.12
C PRO A 118 12.68 -5.20 5.14
N THR A 119 12.02 -4.14 5.64
CA THR A 119 10.92 -4.26 6.61
C THR A 119 9.63 -4.78 5.96
N GLN A 120 8.67 -5.20 6.81
CA GLN A 120 7.45 -5.86 6.35
C GLN A 120 6.53 -4.93 5.55
N GLY A 121 6.39 -3.66 5.94
CA GLY A 121 5.51 -2.70 5.25
C GLY A 121 5.83 -2.57 3.76
N PRO A 122 7.07 -2.20 3.39
CA PRO A 122 7.51 -2.10 2.00
C PRO A 122 7.41 -3.42 1.23
N ALA A 123 7.66 -4.55 1.87
CA ALA A 123 7.46 -5.86 1.25
C ALA A 123 5.99 -6.09 0.85
N CYS A 124 5.06 -5.79 1.75
CA CYS A 124 3.63 -5.96 1.50
C CYS A 124 3.09 -4.92 0.51
N ALA A 125 3.63 -3.69 0.54
CA ALA A 125 3.30 -2.65 -0.41
C ALA A 125 3.73 -3.03 -1.84
N MET A 126 4.92 -3.59 -2.03
CA MET A 126 5.35 -4.09 -3.34
C MET A 126 4.53 -5.30 -3.81
N ALA A 127 4.13 -6.19 -2.90
CA ALA A 127 3.24 -7.31 -3.24
C ALA A 127 1.87 -6.85 -3.78
N ALA A 128 1.39 -5.68 -3.32
CA ALA A 128 0.23 -4.99 -3.87
C ALA A 128 0.63 -3.78 -4.75
N GLY A 129 1.63 -3.97 -5.62
CA GLY A 129 2.34 -2.89 -6.32
C GLY A 129 1.43 -1.87 -7.03
N ALA A 130 0.46 -2.33 -7.83
CA ALA A 130 -0.48 -1.44 -8.51
C ALA A 130 -1.31 -0.59 -7.54
N ALA A 131 -1.86 -1.21 -6.49
CA ALA A 131 -2.60 -0.51 -5.45
C ALA A 131 -1.71 0.47 -4.66
N THR A 132 -0.42 0.15 -4.48
CA THR A 132 0.57 1.06 -3.88
C THR A 132 0.83 2.28 -4.76
N ILE A 133 1.05 2.08 -6.06
CA ILE A 133 1.20 3.17 -7.03
C ILE A 133 -0.06 4.04 -7.05
N TYR A 134 -1.25 3.43 -7.10
CA TYR A 134 -2.52 4.14 -7.01
C TYR A 134 -2.61 5.01 -5.74
N ARG A 135 -2.28 4.45 -4.57
CA ARG A 135 -2.29 5.19 -3.30
C ARG A 135 -1.34 6.38 -3.30
N ASN A 136 -0.20 6.27 -3.99
CA ASN A 136 0.78 7.36 -4.05
C ASN A 136 0.34 8.48 -5.00
N TYR A 137 -0.19 8.13 -6.16
CA TYR A 137 -0.40 9.07 -7.28
C TYR A 137 -1.85 9.49 -7.50
N PHE A 138 -2.84 8.76 -6.99
CA PHE A 138 -4.25 8.98 -7.33
C PHE A 138 -5.20 8.98 -6.13
N ALA A 139 -4.82 8.37 -5.00
CA ALA A 139 -5.67 8.40 -3.82
C ALA A 139 -5.79 9.82 -3.26
N PRO A 140 -6.97 10.23 -2.76
CA PRO A 140 -7.13 11.52 -2.12
C PRO A 140 -6.19 11.64 -0.91
N SER A 141 -5.28 12.61 -0.93
CA SER A 141 -4.31 12.80 0.16
C SER A 141 -5.04 13.09 1.48
N THR A 142 -4.75 12.33 2.54
CA THR A 142 -5.20 12.63 3.92
C THR A 142 -4.50 13.85 4.52
N ALA A 143 -3.47 14.40 3.86
CA ALA A 143 -2.68 15.55 4.32
C ALA A 143 -3.51 16.83 4.58
N ARG A 144 -4.73 16.92 4.04
CA ARG A 144 -5.65 18.03 4.34
C ARG A 144 -6.48 17.84 5.62
N ALA A 145 -6.49 16.66 6.24
CA ALA A 145 -7.31 16.33 7.40
C ALA A 145 -6.55 16.29 8.75
N GLY A 146 -5.23 16.51 8.76
CA GLY A 146 -4.38 16.26 9.95
C GLY A 146 -3.75 17.48 10.66
N ARG A 147 -3.76 18.69 10.09
CA ARG A 147 -3.36 19.90 10.84
C ARG A 147 -4.57 20.38 11.62
N HIS A 148 -4.64 20.04 12.91
CA HIS A 148 -5.06 20.85 14.07
C HIS A 148 -5.28 19.94 15.29
N GLY A 149 -4.18 19.42 15.85
CA GLY A 149 -4.15 18.89 17.20
C GLY A 149 -3.14 19.68 18.03
N ARG A 150 -3.52 20.89 18.48
CA ARG A 150 -2.74 21.58 19.51
C ARG A 150 -2.75 20.70 20.75
N GLY A 151 -1.57 20.31 21.23
CA GLY A 151 -1.43 19.56 22.47
C GLY A 151 -2.15 20.26 23.61
N ARG A 152 -3.15 19.60 24.19
CA ARG A 152 -3.55 19.87 25.57
C ARG A 152 -2.70 18.99 26.45
N SER A 153 -1.68 19.62 27.04
CA SER A 153 -1.01 19.14 28.24
C SER A 153 -2.08 18.84 29.30
N MET A 154 -2.24 17.58 29.67
CA MET A 154 -2.89 17.21 30.93
C MET A 154 -1.80 17.10 31.98
N ARG A 155 -1.80 18.08 32.89
CA ARG A 155 -1.47 17.83 34.29
C ARG A 155 -2.72 17.28 34.96
#